data_AF-A0A6V7JMG2-F1
#
_entry.id   AF-A0A6V7JMG2-F1
#
_cell.length_a   1.000
_cell.length_b   1.000
_cell.length_c   1.000
_cell.angle_alpha   90.00
_cell.angle_beta   90.00
_cell.angle_gamma   90.00
#
_symmetry.space_group_name_H-M   'P 1'
#
loop_
_entity.id
_entity.type
_entity.pdbx_description
1 polymer ?
#
loop_
_entity_poly.entity_id
_entity_poly.type
_entity_poly.pdbx_seq_one_letter_code
_entity_poly.pdbx_strand_id
1 'polypeptide(L)'
;YGTMESSEEPTSLQSICHLHASELFPKPAEFECEDPALAVPFTPLSGESVIALGKTSDGVLALSNYRLYLQLSQACYNIPLGLIDQLEVKEIFYLHIGCKDARSV
;
A
#
# COMPACT_ATOMS: atom_id res chain seq x y z
N TYR A 1 3.28 -66.94 5.98
CA TYR A 1 4.05 -65.89 6.67
C TYR A 1 4.67 -65.00 5.61
N GLY A 2 4.27 -63.72 5.57
CA GLY A 2 4.87 -62.71 4.69
C GLY A 2 3.83 -61.80 4.01
N THR A 3 3.20 -60.91 4.76
CA THR A 3 2.62 -59.67 4.21
C THR A 3 3.71 -58.62 4.25
N MET A 4 4.17 -58.18 3.07
CA MET A 4 5.06 -57.04 2.90
C MET A 4 4.26 -55.77 3.24
N GLU A 5 4.51 -55.20 4.41
CA GLU A 5 4.05 -53.84 4.72
C GLU A 5 4.85 -52.87 3.85
N SER A 6 4.14 -52.24 2.91
CA SER A 6 4.66 -51.11 2.15
C SER A 6 4.88 -49.95 3.12
N SER A 7 6.15 -49.59 3.33
CA SER A 7 6.51 -48.40 4.11
C SER A 7 6.03 -47.16 3.35
N GLU A 8 4.89 -46.60 3.77
CA GLU A 8 4.48 -45.26 3.34
C GLU A 8 5.41 -44.25 4.02
N GLU A 9 6.46 -43.82 3.30
CA GLU A 9 7.18 -42.62 3.71
C GLU A 9 6.19 -41.45 3.73
N PRO A 10 6.07 -40.69 4.84
CA PRO A 10 5.29 -39.47 4.83
C PRO A 10 6.03 -38.49 3.93
N THR A 11 5.55 -38.35 2.69
CA THR A 11 6.06 -37.33 1.77
C THR A 11 5.87 -35.98 2.45
N SER A 12 6.99 -35.30 2.70
CA SER A 12 7.09 -33.94 3.25
C SER A 12 6.26 -32.88 2.49
N LEU A 13 5.65 -33.27 1.37
CA LEU A 13 4.69 -32.51 0.59
C LEU A 13 3.30 -32.38 1.24
N GLN A 14 2.93 -33.24 2.20
CA GLN A 14 1.65 -33.12 2.91
C GLN A 14 1.58 -31.95 3.90
N SER A 15 2.70 -31.24 4.12
CA SER A 15 2.79 -30.12 5.08
C SER A 15 2.90 -28.73 4.43
N ILE A 16 2.83 -28.62 3.10
CA ILE A 16 2.75 -27.31 2.43
C ILE A 16 1.27 -26.90 2.40
N CYS A 17 0.83 -26.21 3.44
CA CYS A 17 -0.42 -25.47 3.39
C CYS A 17 -0.29 -24.39 2.30
N HIS A 18 -1.18 -24.43 1.30
CA HIS A 18 -1.24 -23.43 0.24
C HIS A 18 -1.94 -22.17 0.77
N LEU A 19 -1.37 -21.54 1.79
CA LEU A 19 -1.88 -20.29 2.32
C LEU A 19 -1.43 -19.15 1.43
N HIS A 20 -2.37 -18.32 0.98
CA HIS A 20 -2.02 -17.13 0.23
C HIS A 20 -1.39 -16.11 1.18
N ALA A 21 -0.39 -15.35 0.73
CA ALA A 21 0.29 -14.38 1.59
C ALA A 21 -0.70 -13.34 2.20
N SER A 22 -1.79 -13.02 1.50
CA SER A 22 -2.83 -12.13 2.04
C SER A 22 -3.66 -12.74 3.17
N GLU A 23 -3.67 -14.07 3.32
CA GLU A 23 -4.35 -14.77 4.43
C GLU A 23 -3.50 -14.73 5.70
N LEU A 24 -2.17 -14.76 5.55
CA LEU A 24 -1.22 -14.63 6.65
C LEU A 24 -1.01 -13.17 7.07
N PHE A 25 -1.12 -12.24 6.12
CA PHE A 25 -0.91 -10.81 6.33
C PHE A 25 -2.09 -10.03 5.71
N PRO A 26 -3.25 -10.02 6.38
CA PRO A 26 -4.42 -9.34 5.86
C PRO A 26 -4.15 -7.85 5.74
N LYS A 27 -4.50 -7.28 4.57
CA LYS A 27 -4.50 -5.84 4.37
C LYS A 27 -5.75 -5.24 5.04
N PRO A 28 -5.68 -4.02 5.57
CA PRO A 28 -6.87 -3.28 5.99
C PRO A 28 -7.88 -3.24 4.83
N ALA A 29 -9.13 -3.61 5.12
CA ALA A 29 -10.21 -3.63 4.13
C ALA A 29 -10.79 -2.24 3.86
N GLU A 30 -10.67 -1.35 4.83
CA GLU A 30 -11.20 0.00 4.82
C GLU A 30 -10.07 1.02 4.95
N PHE A 31 -10.31 2.20 4.40
CA PHE A 31 -9.42 3.36 4.47
C PHE A 31 -10.27 4.62 4.59
N GLU A 32 -9.70 5.68 5.14
CA GLU A 32 -10.40 6.95 5.30
C GLU A 32 -10.62 7.60 3.92
N CYS A 33 -11.85 8.00 3.60
CA CYS A 33 -12.15 8.61 2.31
C CYS A 33 -13.04 9.83 2.54
N GLU A 34 -12.56 11.02 2.13
CA GLU A 34 -13.31 12.28 2.29
C GLU A 34 -14.60 12.31 1.45
N ASP A 35 -14.56 11.71 0.25
CA ASP A 35 -15.69 11.66 -0.67
C ASP A 35 -15.76 10.28 -1.34
N PRO A 36 -16.85 9.52 -1.17
CA PRO A 36 -17.03 8.20 -1.78
C PRO A 36 -16.92 8.15 -3.31
N ALA A 37 -17.03 9.30 -3.99
CA ALA A 37 -16.84 9.40 -5.44
C ALA A 37 -15.34 9.39 -5.85
N LEU A 38 -14.42 9.59 -4.91
CA LEU A 38 -12.98 9.52 -5.19
C LEU A 38 -12.54 8.08 -5.45
N ALA A 39 -11.64 7.93 -6.42
CA ALA A 39 -11.00 6.66 -6.74
C ALA A 39 -9.50 6.75 -6.45
N VAL A 40 -8.91 5.63 -6.03
CA VAL A 40 -7.47 5.52 -5.83
C VAL A 40 -6.77 5.71 -7.19
N PRO A 41 -5.90 6.72 -7.35
CA PRO A 41 -5.35 7.08 -8.67
C PRO A 41 -4.13 6.22 -9.08
N PHE A 42 -3.89 5.10 -8.42
CA PHE A 42 -2.76 4.20 -8.68
C PHE A 42 -3.10 2.76 -8.31
N THR A 43 -2.32 1.82 -8.83
CA THR A 43 -2.38 0.41 -8.42
C THR A 43 -1.45 0.16 -7.23
N PRO A 44 -1.96 -0.30 -6.06
CA PRO A 44 -1.11 -0.65 -4.92
C PRO A 44 -0.18 -1.83 -5.23
N LEU A 45 1.04 -1.79 -4.69
CA LEU A 45 2.00 -2.89 -4.73
C LEU A 45 1.57 -4.07 -3.82
N SER A 46 2.26 -5.20 -3.95
CA SER A 46 2.12 -6.31 -3.00
C SER A 46 2.47 -5.85 -1.59
N GLY A 47 1.58 -6.12 -0.63
CA GLY A 47 1.71 -5.60 0.75
C GLY A 47 1.31 -4.13 0.94
N GLU A 48 1.11 -3.36 -0.14
CA GLU A 48 0.66 -1.96 -0.04
C GLU A 48 -0.86 -1.89 0.17
N SER A 49 -1.29 -1.04 1.10
CA SER A 49 -2.69 -0.73 1.38
C SER A 49 -2.89 0.78 1.47
N VAL A 50 -3.96 1.28 0.85
CA VAL A 50 -4.39 2.67 0.99
C VAL A 50 -4.85 2.89 2.44
N ILE A 51 -4.50 4.05 3.00
CA ILE A 51 -4.82 4.47 4.37
C ILE A 51 -5.83 5.62 4.33
N ALA A 52 -5.62 6.59 3.43
CA ALA A 52 -6.49 7.74 3.31
C ALA A 52 -6.59 8.23 1.86
N LEU A 53 -7.74 8.80 1.51
CA LEU A 53 -8.02 9.43 0.22
C LEU A 53 -8.74 10.76 0.46
N GLY A 54 -8.19 11.83 -0.08
CA GLY A 54 -8.72 13.17 0.05
C GLY A 54 -8.67 13.94 -1.27
N LYS A 55 -9.38 15.07 -1.30
CA LYS A 55 -9.46 15.94 -2.46
C LYS A 55 -8.57 17.16 -2.26
N THR A 56 -7.86 17.55 -3.33
CA THR A 56 -7.17 18.84 -3.38
C THR A 56 -7.95 19.80 -4.28
N SER A 57 -7.53 21.06 -4.33
CA SER A 57 -8.17 22.06 -5.21
C SER A 57 -8.15 21.67 -6.69
N ASP A 58 -7.18 20.86 -7.11
CA ASP A 58 -6.97 20.48 -8.52
C ASP A 58 -6.71 18.97 -8.71
N GLY A 59 -7.25 18.13 -7.83
CA GLY A 59 -7.11 16.67 -7.97
C GLY A 59 -7.31 15.86 -6.70
N VAL A 60 -6.55 14.78 -6.56
CA VAL A 60 -6.70 13.75 -5.52
C VAL A 60 -5.38 13.52 -4.80
N LEU A 61 -5.42 13.53 -3.46
CA LEU A 61 -4.32 13.14 -2.59
C LEU A 61 -4.64 11.78 -1.97
N ALA A 62 -3.73 10.82 -2.13
CA ALA A 62 -3.88 9.48 -1.61
C ALA A 62 -2.65 9.11 -0.77
N LEU A 63 -2.89 8.56 0.42
CA LEU A 63 -1.86 8.04 1.31
C LEU A 63 -2.00 6.52 1.38
N SER A 64 -0.91 5.80 1.15
CA SER A 64 -0.80 4.37 1.47
C SER A 64 0.21 4.15 2.59
N ASN A 65 0.34 2.91 3.05
CA ASN A 65 1.42 2.49 3.95
C ASN A 65 2.82 2.50 3.29
N TYR A 66 2.94 2.96 2.04
CA TYR A 66 4.21 2.96 1.30
C TYR A 66 4.54 4.34 0.68
N ARG A 67 3.56 5.07 0.18
CA ARG A 67 3.76 6.34 -0.55
C ARG A 67 2.64 7.34 -0.30
N LEU A 68 2.99 8.60 -0.43
CA LEU A 68 2.05 9.68 -0.68
C LEU A 68 1.94 9.87 -2.21
N TYR A 69 0.73 9.86 -2.73
CA TYR A 69 0.45 10.02 -4.15
C TYR A 69 -0.46 11.22 -4.37
N LEU A 70 -0.02 12.17 -5.18
CA LEU A 70 -0.78 13.34 -5.56
C LEU A 70 -1.05 13.30 -7.07
N GLN A 71 -2.31 13.13 -7.45
CA GLN A 71 -2.77 13.25 -8.82
C GLN A 71 -3.40 14.62 -9.03
N LEU A 72 -2.77 15.48 -9.84
CA LEU A 72 -3.32 16.75 -10.27
C LEU A 72 -3.80 16.66 -11.72
N SER A 73 -4.50 17.70 -12.20
CA SER A 73 -4.94 17.79 -13.60
C SER A 73 -3.79 17.73 -14.62
N GLN A 74 -2.61 18.24 -14.27
CA GLN A 74 -1.45 18.36 -15.19
C GLN A 74 -0.20 17.63 -14.72
N ALA A 75 -0.20 17.08 -13.50
CA ALA A 75 0.98 16.49 -12.90
C ALA A 75 0.61 15.31 -11.99
N CYS A 76 1.59 14.46 -11.75
CA CYS A 76 1.47 13.36 -10.79
C CYS A 76 2.77 13.28 -9.98
N TYR A 77 2.63 13.21 -8.66
CA TYR A 77 3.74 13.01 -7.73
C TYR A 77 3.54 11.71 -6.97
N ASN A 78 4.50 10.80 -7.10
CA ASN A 78 4.54 9.55 -6.35
C ASN A 78 5.76 9.60 -5.43
N ILE A 79 5.51 9.86 -4.14
CA ILE A 79 6.53 10.15 -3.14
C ILE A 79 6.58 8.97 -2.16
N PRO A 80 7.60 8.10 -2.21
CA PRO A 80 7.78 7.06 -1.20
C PRO A 80 7.91 7.69 0.19
N LEU A 81 7.24 7.13 1.20
CA LEU A 81 7.24 7.70 2.55
C LEU A 81 8.66 7.78 3.14
N GLY A 82 9.52 6.81 2.82
CA GLY A 82 10.92 6.82 3.25
C GLY A 82 11.77 7.96 2.67
N LEU A 83 11.30 8.60 1.59
CA LEU A 83 11.95 9.75 0.94
C LEU A 83 11.54 11.08 1.56
N ILE A 84 10.43 11.13 2.29
CA ILE A 84 9.98 12.35 2.98
C ILE A 84 10.97 12.67 4.11
N ASP A 85 11.40 13.92 4.17
CA ASP A 85 12.29 14.45 5.21
C ASP A 85 11.54 15.40 6.13
N GLN A 86 10.73 16.29 5.56
CA GLN A 86 9.96 17.30 6.27
C GLN A 86 8.53 17.37 5.76
N LEU A 87 7.58 17.53 6.68
CA LEU A 87 6.18 17.82 6.39
C LEU A 87 5.77 19.06 7.18
N GLU A 88 5.29 20.08 6.50
CA GLU A 88 4.86 21.32 7.13
C GLU A 88 3.51 21.76 6.57
N VAL A 89 2.58 22.09 7.45
CA VAL A 89 1.36 22.78 7.06
C VAL A 89 1.71 24.26 6.94
N LYS A 90 1.75 24.75 5.70
CA LYS A 90 2.03 26.15 5.39
C LYS A 90 0.70 26.88 5.24
N GLU A 91 0.48 27.89 6.09
CA GLU A 91 -0.81 28.56 6.22
C GLU A 91 -1.92 27.56 6.61
N ILE A 92 -3.17 27.76 6.19
CA ILE A 92 -4.31 26.88 6.56
C ILE A 92 -4.63 25.87 5.45
N PHE A 93 -4.13 26.09 4.22
CA PHE A 93 -4.59 25.38 3.02
C PHE A 93 -3.50 24.63 2.25
N TYR A 94 -2.24 24.74 2.65
CA TYR A 94 -1.12 24.12 1.93
C TYR A 94 -0.37 23.12 2.80
N LEU A 95 -0.07 21.97 2.21
CA LEU A 95 0.84 20.98 2.76
C LEU A 95 2.12 21.04 1.94
N HIS A 96 3.23 21.40 2.58
CA HIS A 96 4.54 21.44 1.98
C HIS A 96 5.33 20.19 2.37
N ILE A 97 5.86 19.49 1.38
CA ILE A 97 6.56 18.22 1.56
C ILE A 97 7.99 18.38 1.07
N GLY A 98 8.95 18.37 1.99
CA GLY A 98 10.38 18.33 1.68
C GLY A 98 10.89 16.88 1.61
N CYS A 99 11.63 16.54 0.55
CA CYS A 99 12.18 15.21 0.32
C CYS A 99 13.71 15.19 0.48
N LYS A 100 14.25 14.01 0.83
CA LYS A 100 15.70 13.78 1.03
C LYS A 100 16.54 13.94 -0.23
N ASP A 101 15.91 13.94 -1.40
CA ASP A 101 16.56 14.19 -2.68
C ASP A 101 16.52 15.66 -3.10
N ALA A 102 16.27 16.57 -2.15
CA ALA A 102 16.20 18.01 -2.31
C ALA A 102 15.06 18.51 -3.23
N ARG A 103 14.04 17.67 -3.47
CA ARG A 103 12.78 18.09 -4.10
C ARG A 103 11.74 18.48 -3.05
N SER A 104 10.84 19.38 -3.42
CA SER A 104 9.70 19.75 -2.61
C SER A 104 8.42 19.83 -3.44
N VAL A 105 7.29 19.49 -2.82
CA VAL A 105 5.93 19.54 -3.41
C VAL A 105 5.01 20.34 -2.50
#